data_AF-A0A6B3I5A9-F1
#
_entry.id   AF-A0A6B3I5A9-F1
#
_cell.length_a   1.000
_cell.length_b   1.000
_cell.length_c   1.000
_cell.angle_alpha   90.00
_cell.angle_beta   90.00
_cell.angle_gamma   90.00
#
_symmetry.space_group_name_H-M   'P 1'
#
loop_
_entity.id
_entity.type
_entity.pdbx_description
1 polymer ?
#
loop_
_entity_poly.entity_id
_entity_poly.type
_entity_poly.pdbx_seq_one_letter_code
_entity_poly.pdbx_strand_id
1 'polypeptide(L)'
;RGRALALGLGAGFGFGVVEVAVRLVDDVSPGALVRNPAVYGLLLGGAAAFLLLTSALQKGSVTTATAGMVLGETVGPALVGVVWLGDGTRAGLGWLAVTGFAVAVAGSLALARFGEAPESEPQADRP
;
A
#
# COMPACT_ATOMS: atom_id res chain seq x y z
N ARG A 1 7.19 17.05 -2.61
CA ARG A 1 5.91 16.41 -2.20
C ARG A 1 5.36 15.46 -3.27
N GLY A 2 4.97 15.91 -4.48
CA GLY A 2 4.38 15.03 -5.51
C GLY A 2 5.20 13.79 -5.88
N ARG A 3 6.54 13.89 -5.93
CA ARG A 3 7.43 12.72 -6.16
C ARG A 3 7.35 11.66 -5.06
N ALA A 4 7.30 12.07 -3.79
CA ALA A 4 7.20 11.15 -2.66
C ALA A 4 5.86 10.41 -2.68
N LEU A 5 4.78 11.14 -2.98
CA LEU A 5 3.45 10.56 -3.16
C LEU A 5 3.41 9.58 -4.33
N ALA A 6 3.96 9.93 -5.48
CA ALA A 6 3.97 9.07 -6.67
C ALA A 6 4.81 7.80 -6.46
N LEU A 7 6.00 7.91 -5.86
CA LEU A 7 6.82 6.76 -5.51
C LEU A 7 6.17 5.89 -4.43
N GLY A 8 5.54 6.52 -3.42
CA GLY A 8 4.75 5.85 -2.40
C GLY A 8 3.59 5.07 -3.01
N LEU A 9 2.77 5.70 -3.86
CA LEU A 9 1.67 5.04 -4.60
C LEU A 9 2.18 3.88 -5.45
N GLY A 10 3.30 4.06 -6.15
CA GLY A 10 3.95 3.00 -6.91
C GLY A 10 4.37 1.83 -6.02
N ALA A 11 4.90 2.12 -4.83
CA ALA A 11 5.21 1.10 -3.83
C ALA A 11 3.95 0.36 -3.37
N GLY A 12 2.88 1.11 -3.08
CA GLY A 12 1.58 0.56 -2.69
C GLY A 12 1.02 -0.39 -3.75
N PHE A 13 1.10 -0.06 -5.03
CA PHE A 13 0.68 -0.99 -6.09
C PHE A 13 1.50 -2.28 -6.09
N GLY A 14 2.83 -2.19 -5.88
CA GLY A 14 3.68 -3.39 -5.80
C GLY A 14 3.36 -4.26 -4.58
N PHE A 15 3.08 -3.66 -3.41
CA PHE A 15 2.60 -4.41 -2.24
C PHE A 15 1.19 -4.95 -2.45
N GLY A 16 0.32 -4.25 -3.17
CA GLY A 16 -0.99 -4.77 -3.55
C GLY A 16 -0.89 -6.02 -4.43
N VAL A 17 0.09 -6.08 -5.33
CA VAL A 17 0.39 -7.33 -6.08
C VAL A 17 0.77 -8.45 -5.13
N VAL A 18 1.54 -8.19 -4.07
CA VAL A 18 1.88 -9.18 -3.03
C VAL A 18 0.61 -9.69 -2.34
N GLU A 19 -0.28 -8.79 -1.90
CA GLU A 19 -1.53 -9.18 -1.24
C GLU A 19 -2.39 -10.08 -2.12
N VAL A 20 -2.54 -9.74 -3.41
CA VAL A 20 -3.29 -10.58 -4.36
C VAL A 20 -2.57 -11.90 -4.60
N ALA A 21 -1.25 -11.87 -4.82
CA ALA A 21 -0.47 -13.06 -5.14
C ALA A 21 -0.51 -14.11 -4.03
N VAL A 22 -0.43 -13.72 -2.75
CA VAL A 22 -0.53 -14.66 -1.61
C VAL A 22 -1.87 -15.41 -1.64
N ARG A 23 -2.96 -14.75 -2.04
CA ARG A 23 -4.30 -15.37 -2.09
C ARG A 23 -4.44 -16.41 -3.21
N LEU A 24 -3.50 -16.43 -4.15
CA LEU A 24 -3.42 -17.40 -5.25
C LEU A 24 -2.44 -18.54 -4.96
N VAL A 25 -1.84 -18.59 -3.76
CA VAL A 25 -0.93 -19.66 -3.34
C VAL A 25 -1.68 -20.61 -2.41
N ASP A 26 -2.12 -21.74 -2.96
CA ASP A 26 -2.86 -22.76 -2.21
C ASP A 26 -1.97 -23.85 -1.58
N ASP A 27 -0.74 -24.04 -2.08
CA ASP A 27 0.24 -25.02 -1.59
C ASP A 27 1.61 -24.37 -1.37
N VAL A 28 2.13 -24.53 -0.15
CA VAL A 28 3.42 -23.97 0.31
C VAL A 28 4.56 -24.98 0.26
N SER A 29 4.35 -26.16 -0.32
CA SER A 29 5.42 -27.12 -0.56
C SER A 29 6.48 -26.53 -1.51
N PRO A 30 7.79 -26.75 -1.27
CA PRO A 30 8.85 -26.09 -2.04
C PRO A 30 8.73 -26.32 -3.56
N GLY A 31 8.34 -27.53 -3.97
CA GLY A 31 8.17 -27.88 -5.38
C GLY A 31 6.97 -27.18 -6.04
N ALA A 32 5.87 -26.97 -5.31
CA ALA A 32 4.70 -26.25 -5.81
C ALA A 32 4.97 -24.76 -5.91
N LEU A 33 5.64 -24.17 -4.91
CA LEU A 33 6.00 -22.74 -4.90
C LEU A 33 6.84 -22.34 -6.12
N VAL A 34 7.87 -23.12 -6.44
CA VAL A 34 8.73 -22.83 -7.62
C VAL A 34 7.97 -22.97 -8.94
N ARG A 35 6.88 -23.74 -8.98
CA ARG A 35 6.05 -23.87 -10.19
C ARG A 35 4.89 -22.88 -10.24
N ASN A 36 4.59 -22.20 -9.14
CA ASN A 36 3.45 -21.29 -9.04
C ASN A 36 3.84 -19.88 -9.57
N PRO A 37 3.21 -19.39 -10.65
CA PRO A 37 3.49 -18.05 -11.19
C PRO A 37 3.23 -16.92 -10.18
N ALA A 38 2.28 -17.10 -9.24
CA ALA A 38 1.96 -16.11 -8.22
C ALA A 38 3.16 -15.82 -7.30
N VAL A 39 4.01 -16.81 -7.03
CA VAL A 39 5.22 -16.63 -6.21
C VAL A 39 6.19 -15.66 -6.87
N TYR A 40 6.33 -15.71 -8.19
CA TYR A 40 7.16 -14.75 -8.92
C TYR A 40 6.55 -13.36 -8.93
N GLY A 41 5.23 -13.24 -9.08
CA GLY A 41 4.51 -11.98 -8.94
C GLY A 41 4.70 -11.34 -7.56
N LEU A 42 4.63 -12.15 -6.51
CA LEU A 42 4.91 -11.76 -5.13
C LEU A 42 6.34 -11.23 -4.95
N LEU A 43 7.33 -11.98 -5.43
CA LEU A 43 8.74 -11.60 -5.29
C LEU A 43 9.06 -10.32 -6.07
N LEU A 44 8.61 -10.23 -7.33
CA LEU A 44 8.84 -9.06 -8.17
C LEU A 44 8.07 -7.83 -7.68
N GLY A 45 6.81 -8.00 -7.31
CA GLY A 45 5.96 -6.95 -6.76
C GLY A 45 6.52 -6.40 -5.45
N GLY A 46 6.88 -7.29 -4.52
CA GLY A 46 7.46 -6.91 -3.23
C GLY A 46 8.83 -6.24 -3.37
N ALA A 47 9.71 -6.76 -4.24
CA ALA A 47 11.02 -6.15 -4.48
C ALA A 47 10.88 -4.75 -5.10
N ALA A 48 10.03 -4.60 -6.13
CA ALA A 48 9.77 -3.30 -6.75
C ALA A 48 9.14 -2.32 -5.75
N ALA A 49 8.18 -2.78 -4.94
CA ALA A 49 7.54 -1.98 -3.91
C ALA A 49 8.54 -1.45 -2.89
N PHE A 50 9.38 -2.34 -2.36
CA PHE A 50 10.39 -2.00 -1.38
C PHE A 50 11.38 -0.96 -1.92
N LEU A 51 11.84 -1.11 -3.16
CA LEU A 51 12.76 -0.16 -3.80
C LEU A 51 12.11 1.21 -4.04
N LEU A 52 10.86 1.24 -4.48
CA LEU A 52 10.10 2.48 -4.68
C LEU A 52 9.85 3.19 -3.35
N LEU A 53 9.45 2.45 -2.30
CA LEU A 53 9.24 3.00 -0.97
C LEU A 53 10.54 3.56 -0.41
N THR A 54 11.62 2.79 -0.46
CA THR A 54 12.95 3.23 -0.01
C THR A 54 13.37 4.51 -0.73
N SER A 55 13.16 4.59 -2.04
CA SER A 55 13.45 5.78 -2.83
C SER A 55 12.59 6.98 -2.43
N ALA A 56 11.31 6.75 -2.10
CA ALA A 56 10.39 7.77 -1.64
C ALA A 56 10.81 8.35 -0.28
N LEU A 57 11.20 7.48 0.65
CA LEU A 57 11.63 7.84 1.99
C LEU A 57 12.98 8.56 2.01
N GLN A 58 13.91 8.18 1.16
CA GLN A 58 15.24 8.80 1.10
C GLN A 58 15.23 10.26 0.61
N LYS A 59 14.27 10.61 -0.26
CA LYS A 59 14.30 11.88 -1.02
C LYS A 59 13.03 12.72 -0.84
N GLY A 60 12.16 12.31 0.07
CA GLY A 60 10.81 12.84 0.19
C GLY A 60 10.29 12.83 1.62
N SER A 61 9.05 13.31 1.79
CA SER A 61 8.38 13.22 3.08
C SER A 61 7.95 11.77 3.35
N VAL A 62 8.33 11.27 4.53
CA VAL A 62 7.91 9.97 5.05
C VAL A 62 6.39 9.88 5.11
N THR A 63 5.73 10.86 5.72
CA THR A 63 4.27 10.85 5.85
C THR A 63 3.57 10.82 4.49
N THR A 64 4.01 11.67 3.55
CA THR A 64 3.42 11.70 2.20
C THR A 64 3.65 10.38 1.45
N ALA A 65 4.85 9.80 1.55
CA ALA A 65 5.19 8.53 0.90
C ALA A 65 4.38 7.37 1.47
N THR A 66 4.31 7.27 2.81
CA THR A 66 3.54 6.23 3.50
C THR A 66 2.04 6.35 3.20
N ALA A 67 1.48 7.56 3.21
CA ALA A 67 0.08 7.77 2.84
C ALA A 67 -0.21 7.32 1.40
N GLY A 68 0.68 7.65 0.45
CA GLY A 68 0.59 7.17 -0.92
C GLY A 68 0.65 5.64 -1.02
N MET A 69 1.58 5.02 -0.30
CA MET A 69 1.71 3.56 -0.27
C MET A 69 0.46 2.88 0.27
N VAL A 70 -0.05 3.31 1.42
CA VAL A 70 -1.27 2.74 2.03
C VAL A 70 -2.45 2.85 1.08
N LEU A 71 -2.60 3.99 0.38
CA LEU A 71 -3.64 4.14 -0.65
C LEU A 71 -3.47 3.11 -1.78
N GLY A 72 -2.26 2.97 -2.32
CA GLY A 72 -1.99 2.07 -3.44
C GLY A 72 -2.24 0.60 -3.09
N GLU A 73 -1.77 0.16 -1.91
CA GLU A 73 -1.93 -1.23 -1.46
C GLU A 73 -3.34 -1.55 -0.98
N THR A 74 -4.15 -0.55 -0.62
CA THR A 74 -5.53 -0.79 -0.20
C THR A 74 -6.48 -0.87 -1.39
N VAL A 75 -6.37 0.07 -2.34
CA VAL A 75 -7.35 0.20 -3.42
C VAL A 75 -7.27 -0.96 -4.41
N GLY A 76 -6.04 -1.32 -4.83
CA GLY A 76 -5.84 -2.37 -5.84
C GLY A 76 -6.38 -3.74 -5.39
N PRO A 77 -5.87 -4.30 -4.28
CA PRO A 77 -6.32 -5.59 -3.74
C PRO A 77 -7.80 -5.64 -3.36
N ALA A 78 -8.36 -4.54 -2.83
CA ALA A 78 -9.80 -4.48 -2.55
C ALA A 78 -10.63 -4.62 -3.83
N LEU A 79 -10.26 -3.90 -4.90
CA LEU A 79 -10.91 -4.02 -6.21
C LEU A 79 -10.72 -5.43 -6.79
N VAL A 80 -9.50 -5.97 -6.69
CA VAL A 80 -9.20 -7.33 -7.18
C VAL A 80 -10.04 -8.37 -6.45
N GLY A 81 -10.11 -8.25 -5.13
CA GLY A 81 -10.90 -9.09 -4.24
C GLY A 81 -12.37 -9.13 -4.63
N VAL A 82 -12.99 -7.96 -4.75
CA VAL A 82 -14.45 -7.84 -4.99
C VAL A 82 -14.81 -8.26 -6.41
N VAL A 83 -14.05 -7.84 -7.42
CA VAL A 83 -14.41 -8.05 -8.82
C VAL A 83 -14.05 -9.45 -9.31
N TRP A 84 -12.92 -10.02 -8.87
CA TRP A 84 -12.41 -11.30 -9.39
C TRP A 84 -12.34 -12.43 -8.36
N LEU A 85 -12.09 -12.14 -7.08
CA LEU A 85 -11.95 -13.18 -6.05
C LEU A 85 -13.25 -13.46 -5.28
N GLY A 86 -14.33 -12.74 -5.59
CA GLY A 86 -15.65 -12.93 -4.98
C GLY A 86 -15.76 -12.40 -3.55
N ASP A 87 -14.89 -11.46 -3.14
CA ASP A 87 -15.00 -10.81 -1.85
C ASP A 87 -16.32 -10.06 -1.73
N GLY A 88 -17.05 -10.34 -0.65
CA GLY A 88 -18.34 -9.72 -0.38
C GLY A 88 -18.55 -9.54 1.11
N THR A 89 -19.18 -8.42 1.47
CA THR A 89 -19.69 -8.24 2.83
C THR A 89 -21.01 -8.98 3.02
N ARG A 90 -21.35 -9.30 4.28
CA ARG A 90 -22.66 -9.86 4.63
C ARG A 90 -23.79 -9.01 4.03
N ALA A 91 -24.86 -9.68 3.59
CA ALA A 91 -26.02 -9.04 2.97
C ALA A 91 -26.53 -7.85 3.80
N GLY A 92 -26.75 -6.72 3.14
CA GLY A 92 -27.18 -5.46 3.78
C GLY A 92 -26.07 -4.58 4.35
N LEU A 93 -24.81 -5.05 4.43
CA LEU A 93 -23.68 -4.26 4.98
C LEU A 93 -22.77 -3.62 3.92
N GLY A 94 -23.07 -3.76 2.62
CA GLY A 94 -22.22 -3.22 1.55
C GLY A 94 -22.03 -1.71 1.62
N TRP A 95 -23.04 -0.96 2.07
CA TRP A 95 -22.93 0.48 2.25
C TRP A 95 -21.87 0.85 3.31
N LEU A 96 -21.73 0.03 4.35
CA LEU A 96 -20.76 0.25 5.43
C LEU A 96 -19.33 0.01 4.91
N ALA A 97 -19.15 -1.01 4.05
CA ALA A 97 -17.87 -1.25 3.37
C ALA A 97 -17.47 -0.06 2.48
N VAL A 98 -18.40 0.42 1.63
CA VAL A 98 -18.14 1.57 0.75
C VAL A 98 -17.83 2.82 1.57
N THR A 99 -18.59 3.07 2.64
CA THR A 99 -18.40 4.24 3.50
C THR A 99 -17.07 4.17 4.25
N GLY A 100 -16.75 3.03 4.86
CA GLY A 100 -15.49 2.81 5.56
C GLY A 100 -14.28 2.94 4.64
N PHE A 101 -14.38 2.38 3.42
CA PHE A 101 -13.36 2.51 2.40
C PHE A 101 -13.17 3.98 1.97
N ALA A 102 -14.27 4.71 1.72
CA ALA A 102 -14.21 6.12 1.38
C ALA A 102 -13.56 6.97 2.49
N VAL A 103 -13.89 6.68 3.76
CA VAL A 103 -13.28 7.33 4.93
C VAL A 103 -11.79 7.02 5.01
N ALA A 104 -11.37 5.77 4.79
CA ALA A 104 -9.97 5.39 4.80
C ALA A 104 -9.16 6.10 3.69
N VAL A 105 -9.72 6.15 2.47
CA VAL A 105 -9.12 6.86 1.33
C VAL A 105 -8.99 8.36 1.64
N ALA A 106 -10.07 8.98 2.14
CA ALA A 106 -10.06 10.39 2.50
C ALA A 106 -9.05 10.69 3.63
N GLY A 107 -8.97 9.83 4.63
CA GLY A 107 -8.02 9.94 5.74
C GLY A 107 -6.57 9.86 5.27
N SER A 108 -6.25 8.93 4.38
CA SER A 108 -4.89 8.84 3.82
C SER A 108 -4.54 10.05 2.94
N LEU A 109 -5.48 10.54 2.12
CA LEU A 109 -5.29 11.77 1.34
C LEU A 109 -5.09 13.00 2.25
N ALA A 110 -5.84 13.09 3.35
CA ALA A 110 -5.66 14.13 4.35
C ALA A 110 -4.29 14.03 5.01
N LEU A 111 -3.83 12.82 5.35
CA LEU A 111 -2.51 12.58 5.92
C LEU A 111 -1.39 12.98 4.93
N ALA A 112 -1.53 12.65 3.64
CA ALA A 112 -0.58 13.07 2.61
C ALA A 112 -0.51 14.60 2.45
N ARG A 113 -1.60 15.32 2.76
CA ARG A 113 -1.68 16.78 2.59
C ARG A 113 -1.24 17.55 3.84
N PHE A 114 -1.53 17.03 5.02
CA PHE A 114 -1.46 17.75 6.30
C PHE A 114 -0.65 17.03 7.39
N GLY A 115 -0.22 15.79 7.18
CA GLY A 115 0.40 14.95 8.21
C GLY A 115 1.91 15.13 8.39
N GLU A 116 2.54 16.07 7.68
CA GLU A 116 3.95 16.39 7.94
C GLU A 116 4.09 16.97 9.36
N ALA A 117 4.96 16.36 10.17
CA ALA A 117 5.29 16.90 11.49
C ALA A 117 5.96 18.27 11.34
N PRO A 118 5.71 19.23 12.25
CA PRO A 118 6.48 20.47 12.31
C PRO A 118 7.97 20.14 12.38
N GLU A 119 8.80 20.84 11.60
CA GLU A 119 10.25 20.70 11.72
C GLU A 119 10.64 21.08 13.17
N SER A 120 11.27 20.15 13.89
CA SER A 120 11.85 20.47 15.19
C SER A 120 12.84 21.61 14.97
N GLU A 121 12.55 22.81 15.49
CA GLU A 121 13.51 23.90 15.51
C GLU A 121 14.84 23.33 16.05
N PRO A 122 15.98 23.62 15.40
CA PRO A 122 17.27 23.21 15.92
C PRO A 122 17.31 23.67 17.37
N GLN A 123 17.50 22.73 18.30
CA GLN A 123 17.71 23.04 19.69
C GLN A 123 18.92 23.97 19.74
N ALA A 124 18.62 25.27 19.80
CA ALA A 124 19.62 26.31 19.86
C ALA A 124 20.54 25.94 21.00
N ASP A 125 21.80 25.73 20.63
CA ASP A 125 22.92 25.39 21.48
C ASP A 125 22.76 26.16 22.79
N ARG A 126 22.30 25.45 23.84
CA ARG A 126 22.16 26.06 25.16
C ARG A 126 23.58 26.16 25.71
N PRO A 127 24.05 27.37 26.06
CA PRO A 127 25.41 27.61 26.48
C PRO A 127 25.79 26.84 27.76
#